data_AF-A0AAN6YMY2-F1
#
_entry.id   AF-A0AAN6YMY2-F1
#
_cell.length_a   1.000
_cell.length_b   1.000
_cell.length_c   1.000
_cell.angle_alpha   90.00
_cell.angle_beta   90.00
_cell.angle_gamma   90.00
#
_symmetry.space_group_name_H-M   'P 1'
#
loop_
_entity.id
_entity.type
_entity.pdbx_description
1 polymer ?
#
loop_
_entity_poly.entity_id
_entity_poly.type
_entity_poly.pdbx_seq_one_letter_code
_entity_poly.pdbx_strand_id
1 'polypeptide(L)'
;MASSSATDGNTTSAFFYGTLMVPEVVYTVCYNVKNVPRSISKQHTFNPAILHGYSRHRVADADYPGIIADKAGENNTVFGMLVTGLTKANLKKLDYFEGDQYERREVKVKLLEKVGNAQGEGNIEGEERTAQVYIFNDENALEKREWDFEEFRRDKLHKWTRAGFVFKDCDPDHPAVVAVEKREEAEN
;
A
#
# COMPACT_ATOMS: atom_id res chain seq x y z
N MET A 1 -7.57 -35.87 1.46
CA MET A 1 -8.53 -34.80 1.11
C MET A 1 -7.78 -33.48 1.17
N ALA A 2 -7.04 -33.14 0.11
CA ALA A 2 -6.39 -31.84 0.01
C ALA A 2 -7.44 -30.86 -0.52
N SER A 3 -7.85 -29.91 0.32
CA SER A 3 -8.71 -28.81 -0.12
C SER A 3 -7.80 -27.75 -0.72
N SER A 4 -7.56 -27.85 -2.03
CA SER A 4 -6.99 -26.78 -2.84
C SER A 4 -8.04 -25.67 -2.94
N SER A 5 -7.86 -24.58 -2.21
CA SER A 5 -8.65 -23.37 -2.41
C SER A 5 -8.42 -22.87 -3.83
N ALA A 6 -9.49 -22.83 -4.62
CA ALA A 6 -9.48 -22.25 -5.95
C ALA A 6 -8.84 -20.86 -5.89
N THR A 7 -7.79 -20.67 -6.68
CA THR A 7 -7.24 -19.34 -6.94
C THR A 7 -8.33 -18.58 -7.69
N ASP A 8 -8.96 -17.62 -7.04
CA ASP A 8 -9.84 -16.65 -7.69
C ASP A 8 -9.01 -15.87 -8.69
N GLY A 9 -8.97 -16.33 -9.95
CA GLY A 9 -8.11 -15.82 -11.02
C GLY A 9 -8.40 -14.39 -11.49
N ASN A 10 -9.03 -13.56 -10.66
CA ASN A 10 -9.38 -12.17 -10.98
C ASN A 10 -9.10 -11.17 -9.85
N THR A 11 -8.46 -11.60 -8.76
CA THR A 11 -8.07 -10.72 -7.66
C THR A 11 -6.55 -10.67 -7.49
N THR A 12 -6.06 -9.52 -7.06
CA THR A 12 -4.65 -9.22 -6.84
C THR A 12 -4.46 -8.79 -5.37
N SER A 13 -3.21 -8.79 -4.92
CA SER A 13 -2.82 -8.28 -3.61
C SER A 13 -2.07 -6.97 -3.75
N ALA A 14 -2.26 -6.03 -2.82
CA ALA A 14 -1.48 -4.80 -2.73
C ALA A 14 -0.92 -4.61 -1.32
N PHE A 15 0.30 -4.08 -1.22
CA PHE A 15 0.93 -3.71 0.03
C PHE A 15 0.80 -2.21 0.25
N PHE A 16 0.22 -1.84 1.38
CA PHE A 16 0.05 -0.44 1.78
C PHE A 16 0.92 -0.13 3.00
N TYR A 17 1.56 1.03 2.99
CA TYR A 17 2.50 1.47 4.02
C TYR A 17 2.16 2.87 4.57
N GLY A 18 1.00 3.42 4.22
CA GLY A 18 0.54 4.75 4.60
C GLY A 18 -0.94 4.77 4.98
N THR A 19 -1.68 5.74 4.44
CA THR A 19 -3.09 5.97 4.80
C THR A 19 -3.99 4.76 4.53
N LEU A 20 -3.71 4.02 3.44
CA LEU A 20 -4.42 2.80 3.04
C LEU A 20 -4.13 1.57 3.92
N MET A 21 -3.24 1.67 4.92
CA MET A 21 -3.13 0.64 5.96
C MET A 21 -4.41 0.53 6.80
N VAL A 22 -5.24 1.57 6.80
CA VAL A 22 -6.51 1.61 7.53
C VAL A 22 -7.63 1.09 6.63
N PRO A 23 -8.32 -0.01 6.99
CA PRO A 23 -9.36 -0.61 6.15
C PRO A 23 -10.44 0.38 5.71
N GLU A 24 -10.85 1.29 6.60
CA GLU A 24 -11.86 2.32 6.33
C GLU A 24 -11.48 3.20 5.13
N VAL A 25 -10.19 3.52 4.95
CA VAL A 25 -9.71 4.32 3.81
C VAL A 25 -9.79 3.48 2.53
N VAL A 26 -9.34 2.23 2.55
CA VAL A 26 -9.45 1.30 1.41
C VAL A 26 -10.90 1.15 0.96
N TYR A 27 -11.83 0.97 1.91
CA TYR A 27 -13.24 0.83 1.57
C TYR A 27 -13.86 2.13 1.06
N THR A 28 -13.46 3.28 1.61
CA THR A 28 -13.90 4.59 1.11
C THR A 28 -13.45 4.80 -0.33
N VAL A 29 -12.19 4.52 -0.65
CA VAL A 29 -11.65 4.66 -2.01
C VAL A 29 -12.26 3.65 -2.98
N CYS A 30 -12.27 2.37 -2.61
CA CYS A 30 -12.71 1.30 -3.50
C CYS A 30 -14.22 1.23 -3.71
N TYR A 31 -15.01 1.60 -2.71
CA TYR A 31 -16.46 1.36 -2.68
C TYR A 31 -17.29 2.60 -2.41
N ASN A 32 -16.68 3.72 -2.03
CA ASN A 32 -17.38 4.95 -1.64
C ASN A 32 -18.44 4.72 -0.55
N VAL A 33 -18.14 3.83 0.40
CA VAL A 33 -19.02 3.51 1.53
C VAL A 33 -18.28 3.73 2.85
N LYS A 34 -18.98 4.36 3.80
CA LYS A 34 -18.49 4.53 5.17
C LYS A 34 -18.79 3.30 6.04
N ASN A 35 -20.00 2.74 5.87
CA ASN A 35 -20.43 1.53 6.56
C ASN A 35 -20.32 0.36 5.58
N VAL A 36 -19.31 -0.48 5.79
CA VAL A 36 -18.96 -1.55 4.85
C VAL A 36 -19.91 -2.74 5.08
N PRO A 37 -20.72 -3.12 4.08
CA PRO A 37 -21.53 -4.33 4.17
C PRO A 37 -20.64 -5.56 4.39
N ARG A 38 -21.12 -6.51 5.19
CA ARG A 38 -20.38 -7.75 5.49
C ARG A 38 -20.02 -8.57 4.24
N SER A 39 -20.78 -8.43 3.16
CA SER A 39 -20.47 -9.05 1.87
C SER A 39 -19.20 -8.49 1.24
N ILE A 40 -18.96 -7.19 1.37
CA ILE A 40 -17.75 -6.52 0.87
C ILE A 40 -16.58 -6.77 1.83
N SER A 41 -16.81 -6.67 3.14
CA SER A 41 -15.72 -6.83 4.11
C SER A 41 -15.06 -8.21 4.03
N LYS A 42 -15.84 -9.27 3.75
CA LYS A 42 -15.34 -10.64 3.59
C LYS A 42 -14.51 -10.88 2.33
N GLN A 43 -14.58 -9.98 1.35
CA GLN A 43 -13.82 -10.11 0.11
C GLN A 43 -12.37 -9.66 0.27
N HIS A 44 -12.04 -8.91 1.32
CA HIS A 44 -10.69 -8.36 1.53
C HIS A 44 -10.10 -8.86 2.84
N THR A 45 -8.87 -9.34 2.79
CA THR A 45 -8.10 -9.65 4.00
C THR A 45 -7.01 -8.61 4.19
N PHE A 46 -6.73 -8.28 5.44
CA PHE A 46 -5.69 -7.33 5.81
C PHE A 46 -4.71 -8.07 6.71
N ASN A 47 -3.49 -8.27 6.25
CA ASN A 47 -2.47 -9.03 6.95
C ASN A 47 -1.22 -8.16 7.15
N PRO A 48 -0.72 -7.99 8.38
CA PRO A 48 0.52 -7.25 8.61
C PRO A 48 1.67 -7.87 7.83
N ALA A 49 2.52 -7.04 7.22
CA ALA A 49 3.64 -7.47 6.40
C ALA A 49 4.80 -6.48 6.45
N ILE A 50 5.98 -6.96 6.08
CA ILE A 50 7.20 -6.18 5.93
C ILE A 50 7.65 -6.19 4.47
N LEU A 51 8.00 -5.01 3.96
CA LEU A 51 8.71 -4.83 2.70
C LEU A 51 10.18 -4.50 3.01
N HIS A 52 11.11 -5.25 2.41
CA HIS A 52 12.56 -5.09 2.58
C HIS A 52 13.17 -4.27 1.44
N GLY A 53 14.23 -3.52 1.72
CA GLY A 53 14.98 -2.75 0.71
C GLY A 53 14.31 -1.44 0.30
N TYR A 54 13.46 -0.91 1.18
CA TYR A 54 12.76 0.35 0.99
C TYR A 54 12.78 1.17 2.28
N SER A 55 12.75 2.48 2.12
CA SER A 55 12.64 3.44 3.21
C SER A 55 11.36 4.26 3.08
N ARG A 56 10.64 4.43 4.19
CA ARG A 56 9.43 5.25 4.26
C ARG A 56 9.74 6.64 4.78
N HIS A 57 9.31 7.64 4.04
CA HIS A 57 9.52 9.05 4.34
C HIS A 57 8.20 9.81 4.37
N ARG A 58 8.15 10.88 5.16
CA ARG A 58 7.07 11.85 5.09
C ARG A 58 7.21 12.69 3.81
N VAL A 59 6.12 12.89 3.07
CA VAL A 59 6.09 13.84 1.95
C VAL A 59 5.93 15.26 2.53
N ALA A 60 6.71 16.20 2.03
CA ALA A 60 6.70 17.59 2.49
C ALA A 60 5.31 18.21 2.34
N ASP A 61 4.86 18.92 3.38
CA ASP A 61 3.55 19.58 3.45
C ASP A 61 2.32 18.67 3.25
N ALA A 62 2.52 17.35 3.31
CA ALA A 62 1.46 16.35 3.15
C ALA A 62 1.21 15.53 4.43
N ASP A 63 0.06 14.87 4.46
CA ASP A 63 -0.38 13.96 5.53
C ASP A 63 -0.11 12.48 5.20
N TYR A 64 0.46 12.20 4.03
CA TYR A 64 0.72 10.85 3.52
C TYR A 64 2.23 10.60 3.31
N PRO A 65 2.68 9.33 3.39
CA PRO A 65 4.08 8.97 3.18
C PRO A 65 4.39 8.56 1.73
N GLY A 66 5.68 8.62 1.38
CA GLY A 66 6.25 7.97 0.21
C GLY A 66 7.26 6.90 0.62
N ILE A 67 7.37 5.82 -0.16
CA ILE A 67 8.51 4.91 -0.09
C ILE A 67 9.41 5.09 -1.30
N ILE A 68 10.71 4.89 -1.09
CA ILE A 68 11.73 4.85 -2.13
C ILE A 68 12.61 3.63 -1.89
N ALA A 69 13.23 3.12 -2.97
CA ALA A 69 14.18 2.03 -2.86
C ALA A 69 15.41 2.49 -2.08
N ASP A 70 15.91 1.60 -1.22
CA ASP A 70 17.12 1.84 -0.43
C ASP A 70 18.35 2.04 -1.33
N LYS A 71 19.29 2.88 -0.87
CA LYS A 71 20.57 3.06 -1.56
C LYS A 71 21.47 1.84 -1.34
N ALA A 72 22.49 1.69 -2.19
CA ALA A 72 23.42 0.58 -2.09
C ALA A 72 24.08 0.53 -0.69
N GLY A 73 23.86 -0.58 0.03
CA GLY A 73 24.38 -0.81 1.38
C GLY A 73 23.37 -0.53 2.51
N GLU A 74 22.22 0.05 2.20
CA GLU A 74 21.08 0.14 3.13
C GLU A 74 20.25 -1.16 3.08
N ASN A 75 19.59 -1.50 4.18
CA ASN A 75 18.71 -2.66 4.30
C ASN A 75 17.59 -2.34 5.29
N ASN A 76 16.88 -1.26 4.99
CA ASN A 76 15.74 -0.81 5.75
C ASN A 76 14.52 -1.67 5.44
N THR A 77 13.55 -1.59 6.34
CA THR A 77 12.29 -2.32 6.21
C THR A 77 11.13 -1.39 6.45
N VAL A 78 10.04 -1.61 5.71
CA VAL A 78 8.80 -0.86 5.84
C VAL A 78 7.72 -1.79 6.36
N PHE A 79 7.19 -1.47 7.53
CA PHE A 79 5.99 -2.12 8.05
C PHE A 79 4.73 -1.57 7.36
N GLY A 80 3.86 -2.49 6.97
CA GLY A 80 2.60 -2.17 6.31
C GLY A 80 1.57 -3.29 6.40
N MET A 81 0.56 -3.19 5.55
CA MET A 81 -0.54 -4.14 5.45
C MET A 81 -0.60 -4.71 4.04
N LEU A 82 -0.50 -6.03 3.91
CA LEU A 82 -0.86 -6.74 2.70
C LEU A 82 -2.39 -6.89 2.65
N VAL A 83 -2.99 -6.34 1.61
CA VAL A 83 -4.42 -6.43 1.34
C VAL A 83 -4.65 -7.36 0.15
N THR A 84 -5.43 -8.41 0.35
CA THR A 84 -5.79 -9.36 -0.71
C THR A 84 -7.25 -9.20 -1.12
N GLY A 85 -7.63 -9.79 -2.26
CA GLY A 85 -9.01 -9.74 -2.76
C GLY A 85 -9.33 -8.49 -3.60
N LEU A 86 -8.32 -7.73 -4.01
CA LEU A 86 -8.51 -6.53 -4.81
C LEU A 86 -8.78 -6.89 -6.27
N THR A 87 -9.95 -6.51 -6.78
CA THR A 87 -10.27 -6.67 -8.21
C THR A 87 -9.54 -5.63 -9.05
N LYS A 88 -9.47 -5.85 -10.37
CA LYS A 88 -8.95 -4.84 -11.31
C LYS A 88 -9.67 -3.48 -11.19
N ALA A 89 -10.97 -3.49 -10.88
CA ALA A 89 -11.73 -2.26 -10.67
C ALA A 89 -11.34 -1.56 -9.36
N ASN A 90 -10.98 -2.30 -8.32
CA ASN A 90 -10.42 -1.72 -7.09
C ASN A 90 -9.06 -1.08 -7.38
N LEU A 91 -8.19 -1.82 -8.07
CA LEU A 91 -6.87 -1.33 -8.48
C LEU A 91 -6.93 -0.04 -9.29
N LYS A 92 -7.85 0.08 -10.26
CA LYS A 92 -8.02 1.33 -11.03
C LYS A 92 -8.45 2.53 -10.16
N LYS A 93 -9.29 2.30 -9.14
CA LYS A 93 -9.68 3.37 -8.20
C LYS A 93 -8.53 3.75 -7.28
N LEU A 94 -7.69 2.80 -6.91
CA LEU A 94 -6.47 3.07 -6.14
C LEU A 94 -5.46 3.84 -7.00
N ASP A 95 -5.27 3.49 -8.27
CA ASP A 95 -4.40 4.24 -9.19
C ASP A 95 -4.83 5.72 -9.29
N TYR A 96 -6.15 5.94 -9.42
CA TYR A 96 -6.73 7.29 -9.41
C TYR A 96 -6.48 8.04 -8.09
N PHE A 97 -6.60 7.33 -6.97
CA PHE A 97 -6.48 7.92 -5.65
C PHE A 97 -5.05 8.32 -5.30
N GLU A 98 -4.08 7.49 -5.65
CA GLU A 98 -2.65 7.76 -5.42
C GLU A 98 -2.13 8.85 -6.36
N GLY A 99 -2.61 8.87 -7.60
CA GLY A 99 -2.23 9.87 -8.60
C GLY A 99 -0.82 9.67 -9.19
N ASP A 100 -0.44 10.54 -10.11
CA ASP A 100 0.83 10.51 -10.86
C ASP A 100 2.09 10.72 -10.01
N GLN A 101 1.92 11.15 -8.75
CA GLN A 101 3.00 11.22 -7.78
C GLN A 101 3.57 9.84 -7.43
N TYR A 102 2.81 8.79 -7.72
CA TYR A 102 3.21 7.41 -7.47
C TYR A 102 3.24 6.57 -8.75
N GLU A 103 4.13 5.59 -8.76
CA GLU A 103 4.16 4.51 -9.72
C GLU A 103 3.83 3.19 -9.04
N ARG A 104 2.89 2.43 -9.61
CA ARG A 104 2.58 1.09 -9.12
C ARG A 104 3.58 0.08 -9.65
N ARG A 105 4.23 -0.66 -8.74
CA ARG A 105 5.18 -1.74 -9.05
C ARG A 105 4.82 -3.03 -8.34
N GLU A 106 5.27 -4.14 -8.91
CA GLU A 106 5.23 -5.43 -8.24
C GLU A 106 6.44 -5.60 -7.32
N VAL A 107 6.20 -6.06 -6.09
CA VAL A 107 7.21 -6.33 -5.07
C VAL A 107 6.91 -7.64 -4.33
N LYS A 108 7.90 -8.10 -3.57
CA LYS A 108 7.77 -9.22 -2.64
C LYS A 108 7.75 -8.69 -1.22
N VAL A 109 6.74 -9.10 -0.45
CA VAL A 109 6.62 -8.75 0.97
C VAL A 109 6.58 -10.02 1.81
N LYS A 110 7.01 -9.91 3.06
CA LYS A 110 6.90 -11.01 4.02
C LYS A 110 5.77 -10.76 4.99
N LEU A 111 4.84 -11.70 5.08
CA LEU A 111 3.78 -11.67 6.08
C LEU A 111 4.37 -11.76 7.48
N LEU A 112 3.76 -11.09 8.45
CA LEU A 112 4.11 -11.24 9.85
C LEU A 112 3.20 -12.27 10.51
N GLU A 113 3.79 -13.36 11.00
CA GLU A 113 3.10 -14.34 11.85
C GLU A 113 2.87 -13.79 13.25
N LYS A 114 3.79 -12.93 13.70
CA LYS A 114 3.69 -12.21 14.96
C LYS A 114 4.13 -10.76 14.75
N VAL A 115 3.28 -9.84 15.18
CA VAL A 115 3.63 -8.41 15.27
C VAL A 115 4.25 -8.14 16.63
N GLY A 116 5.44 -7.55 16.61
CA GLY A 116 6.21 -7.11 17.75
C GLY A 116 5.81 -5.72 18.24
N ASN A 117 6.78 -4.96 18.75
CA ASN A 117 6.56 -3.58 19.19
C ASN A 117 6.61 -2.57 18.03
N ALA A 118 6.38 -1.29 18.33
CA ALA A 118 6.37 -0.21 17.32
C ALA A 118 7.71 -0.01 16.59
N GLN A 119 8.83 -0.48 17.16
CA GLN A 119 10.16 -0.44 16.55
C GLN A 119 10.46 -1.71 15.74
N GLY A 120 9.50 -2.62 15.63
CA GLY A 120 9.63 -3.89 14.92
C GLY A 120 10.32 -4.99 15.73
N GLU A 121 10.72 -4.74 16.97
CA GLU A 121 11.36 -5.76 17.79
C GLU A 121 10.34 -6.84 18.19
N GLY A 122 10.69 -8.11 17.95
CA GLY A 122 9.81 -9.24 18.20
C GLY A 122 8.84 -9.56 17.06
N ASN A 123 8.96 -8.88 15.91
CA ASN A 123 8.34 -9.31 14.66
C ASN A 123 8.85 -10.69 14.27
N ILE A 124 7.94 -11.58 13.87
CA ILE A 124 8.27 -12.87 13.26
C ILE A 124 7.76 -12.84 11.83
N GLU A 125 8.69 -12.77 10.89
CA GLU A 125 8.40 -12.90 9.47
C GLU A 125 8.08 -14.35 9.13
N GLY A 126 7.02 -14.54 8.36
CA GLY A 126 6.63 -15.82 7.79
C GLY A 126 6.74 -15.79 6.28
N GLU A 127 5.66 -16.18 5.64
CA GLU A 127 5.62 -16.46 4.21
C GLU A 127 5.81 -15.21 3.33
N GLU A 128 6.60 -15.35 2.26
CA GLU A 128 6.74 -14.34 1.22
C GLU A 128 5.56 -14.35 0.25
N ARG A 129 5.16 -13.17 -0.20
CA ARG A 129 3.97 -12.97 -1.00
C ARG A 129 4.18 -11.83 -1.99
N THR A 130 3.83 -12.05 -3.26
CA THR A 130 3.88 -11.03 -4.30
C THR A 130 2.71 -10.06 -4.14
N ALA A 131 2.99 -8.76 -4.26
CA ALA A 131 2.00 -7.70 -4.10
C ALA A 131 2.33 -6.49 -4.98
N GLN A 132 1.30 -5.73 -5.31
CA GLN A 132 1.45 -4.41 -5.91
C GLN A 132 1.73 -3.37 -4.83
N VAL A 133 2.61 -2.41 -5.07
CA VAL A 133 2.92 -1.31 -4.16
C VAL A 133 3.01 -0.01 -4.96
N TYR A 134 2.64 1.10 -4.35
CA TYR A 134 2.85 2.44 -4.92
C TYR A 134 4.21 2.95 -4.45
N ILE A 135 5.06 3.42 -5.36
CA ILE A 135 6.39 3.96 -5.04
C ILE A 135 6.37 5.43 -5.42
N PHE A 136 6.92 6.29 -4.55
CA PHE A 136 6.88 7.73 -4.77
C PHE A 136 7.92 8.15 -5.82
N ASN A 137 7.52 9.02 -6.74
CA ASN A 137 8.35 9.38 -7.90
C ASN A 137 9.38 10.47 -7.60
N ASP A 138 9.10 11.43 -6.71
CA ASP A 138 9.98 12.59 -6.47
C ASP A 138 10.68 12.53 -5.10
N GLU A 139 11.93 12.06 -5.07
CA GLU A 139 12.74 12.04 -3.84
C GLU A 139 12.95 13.43 -3.22
N ASN A 140 12.87 14.52 -3.98
CA ASN A 140 13.14 15.88 -3.46
C ASN A 140 11.98 16.41 -2.60
N ALA A 141 10.78 15.88 -2.80
CA ALA A 141 9.62 16.20 -1.99
C ALA A 141 9.55 15.36 -0.70
N LEU A 142 10.54 14.50 -0.43
CA LEU A 142 10.59 13.68 0.79
C LEU A 142 11.40 14.36 1.89
N GLU A 143 10.82 14.39 3.09
CA GLU A 143 11.50 14.81 4.30
C GLU A 143 12.46 13.70 4.78
N LYS A 144 13.58 14.08 5.39
CA LYS A 144 14.53 13.15 6.05
C LYS A 144 13.99 12.65 7.40
N ARG A 145 12.68 12.51 7.53
CA ARG A 145 11.98 12.06 8.73
C ARG A 145 11.07 10.91 8.36
N GLU A 146 11.10 9.86 9.18
CA GLU A 146 10.17 8.75 9.06
C GLU A 146 8.73 9.21 9.33
N TRP A 147 7.79 8.66 8.57
CA TRP A 147 6.37 8.90 8.78
C TRP A 147 5.82 8.05 9.94
N ASP A 148 5.14 8.70 10.89
CA ASP A 148 4.58 8.08 12.09
C ASP A 148 3.12 7.67 11.88
N PHE A 149 2.87 6.35 11.89
CA PHE A 149 1.55 5.78 11.70
C PHE A 149 0.58 6.09 12.85
N GLU A 150 1.06 6.13 14.09
CA GLU A 150 0.22 6.40 15.25
C GLU A 150 -0.17 7.88 15.30
N GLU A 151 0.73 8.78 14.89
CA GLU A 151 0.41 10.20 14.67
C GLU A 151 -0.73 10.36 13.64
N PHE A 152 -0.62 9.66 12.50
CA PHE A 152 -1.67 9.68 11.48
C PHE A 152 -3.02 9.19 12.00
N ARG A 153 -3.03 8.05 12.70
CA ARG A 153 -4.27 7.46 13.27
C ARG A 153 -4.94 8.39 14.25
N ARG A 154 -4.17 9.02 15.14
CA ARG A 154 -4.70 9.92 16.18
C ARG A 154 -5.20 11.23 15.59
N ASP A 155 -4.40 11.88 14.74
CA ASP A 155 -4.59 13.29 14.43
C ASP A 155 -5.24 13.53 13.06
N LYS A 156 -5.17 12.57 12.14
CA LYS A 156 -5.55 12.78 10.73
C LYS A 156 -6.66 11.85 10.24
N LEU A 157 -6.76 10.62 10.75
CA LEU A 157 -7.71 9.61 10.25
C LEU A 157 -9.17 10.10 10.14
N HIS A 158 -9.64 10.91 11.09
CA HIS A 158 -11.00 11.46 11.06
C HIS A 158 -11.28 12.37 9.84
N LYS A 159 -10.25 12.99 9.26
CA LYS A 159 -10.36 13.83 8.05
C LYS A 159 -10.48 12.95 6.80
N TRP A 160 -9.68 11.88 6.74
CA TRP A 160 -9.66 10.92 5.63
C TRP A 160 -10.93 10.05 5.55
N THR A 161 -11.63 9.87 6.66
CA THR A 161 -12.89 9.11 6.73
C THR A 161 -14.15 9.98 6.68
N ARG A 162 -13.99 11.31 6.53
CA ARG A 162 -15.11 12.24 6.31
C ARG A 162 -15.51 12.20 4.84
N ALA A 163 -16.73 11.73 4.57
CA ALA A 163 -17.31 11.73 3.23
C ALA A 163 -17.15 13.12 2.57
N GLY A 164 -16.42 13.18 1.45
CA GLY A 164 -16.20 14.40 0.66
C GLY A 164 -14.81 15.07 0.77
N PHE A 165 -13.96 14.70 1.74
CA PHE A 165 -12.60 15.28 1.84
C PHE A 165 -11.56 14.56 0.94
N VAL A 166 -11.86 13.31 0.56
CA VAL A 166 -10.94 12.35 -0.09
C VAL A 166 -10.57 12.71 -1.54
N PHE A 167 -11.16 13.75 -2.15
CA PHE A 167 -11.04 13.99 -3.59
C PHE A 167 -10.47 15.37 -3.95
N LYS A 168 -9.96 16.15 -2.99
CA LYS A 168 -9.51 17.52 -3.28
C LYS A 168 -8.21 17.54 -4.11
N ASP A 169 -7.38 16.51 -3.97
CA ASP A 169 -6.07 16.41 -4.62
C ASP A 169 -5.99 15.27 -5.65
N CYS A 170 -7.09 14.54 -5.91
CA CYS A 170 -7.12 13.47 -6.91
C CYS A 170 -7.53 14.02 -8.29
N ASP A 171 -6.58 14.14 -9.21
CA ASP A 171 -6.84 14.57 -10.58
C ASP A 171 -7.21 13.37 -11.48
N PRO A 172 -8.43 13.35 -12.07
CA PRO A 172 -8.85 12.28 -12.97
C PRO A 172 -7.99 12.07 -14.20
N ASP A 173 -7.28 13.10 -14.64
CA ASP A 173 -6.46 13.04 -15.85
C ASP A 173 -5.02 12.53 -15.55
N HIS A 174 -4.66 12.37 -14.28
CA HIS A 174 -3.30 12.00 -13.84
C HIS A 174 -3.27 10.85 -12.81
N PRO A 175 -3.73 9.63 -13.17
CA PRO A 175 -3.64 8.46 -12.28
C PRO A 175 -2.20 7.92 -12.18
N ALA A 176 -1.93 7.15 -11.11
CA ALA A 176 -0.67 6.43 -10.96
C ALA A 176 -0.38 5.54 -12.17
N VAL A 177 0.85 5.62 -12.67
CA VAL A 177 1.30 4.78 -13.79
C VAL A 177 1.68 3.40 -13.30
N VAL A 178 1.42 2.38 -14.11
CA VAL A 178 1.88 1.01 -13.82
C VAL A 178 3.24 0.83 -14.45
N ALA A 179 4.25 0.45 -13.67
CA ALA A 179 5.57 0.15 -14.20
C ALA A 179 5.45 -0.94 -15.27
N VAL A 180 5.90 -0.63 -16.48
CA VAL A 180 5.98 -1.62 -17.56
C VAL A 180 7.22 -2.45 -17.27
N GLU A 181 7.08 -3.78 -17.13
CA GLU A 181 8.24 -4.66 -17.11
C GLU A 181 9.07 -4.37 -18.38
N LYS A 182 10.26 -3.77 -18.20
CA LYS A 182 11.26 -3.76 -19.26
C LYS A 182 11.63 -5.22 -19.50
N ARG A 183 11.00 -5.84 -20.50
CA ARG A 183 11.60 -7.02 -21.13
C ARG A 183 12.93 -6.55 -21.68
N GLU A 184 14.01 -6.93 -21.01
CA GLU A 184 15.32 -6.93 -21.62
C GLU A 184 15.21 -7.86 -22.84
N GLU A 185 15.03 -7.27 -24.01
CA GLU A 185 15.36 -7.92 -25.26
C GLU A 185 16.87 -8.10 -25.25
N ALA A 186 17.31 -9.27 -24.75
CA ALA A 186 18.64 -9.78 -24.99
C ALA A 186 18.76 -10.00 -26.50
N GLU A 187 19.33 -9.00 -27.18
CA GLU A 187 19.73 -9.09 -28.58
C GLU A 187 20.85 -10.13 -28.67
N ASN A 188 20.63 -11.12 -29.54
CA ASN A 188 21.44 -12.32 -29.71
C ASN A 188 22.32 -12.23 -30.95
#